data_AF-A0A564ZAP2-F1
#
_entry.id   AF-A0A564ZAP2-F1
#
_cell.length_a   1.000
_cell.length_b   1.000
_cell.length_c   1.000
_cell.angle_alpha   90.00
_cell.angle_beta   90.00
_cell.angle_gamma   90.00
#
_symmetry.space_group_name_H-M   'P 1'
#
loop_
_entity.id
_entity.type
_entity.pdbx_description
1 polymer ?
#
loop_
_entity_poly.entity_id
_entity_poly.type
_entity_poly.pdbx_seq_one_letter_code
_entity_poly.pdbx_strand_id
1 'polypeptide(L)'
;MFAGITSGLLGKRASPAVVAETVNGPSSIRLFLQDRNPVTSYLINSGAQIPVFSSTSADRTSLNHPRILAAANGSPIKTYGQKSLNLNLVLRRTFRRIFIIADVS
;
A
#
# COMPACT_ATOMS: atom_id res chain seq x y z
N MET A 1 -14.89 -1.40 -3.32
CA MET A 1 -13.92 -2.43 -2.90
C MET A 1 -12.55 -1.75 -2.94
N PHE A 2 -11.92 -1.56 -1.79
CA PHE A 2 -10.56 -1.00 -1.61
C PHE A 2 -10.01 -1.55 -0.28
N ALA A 3 -8.79 -2.06 -0.28
CA ALA A 3 -8.04 -2.38 0.94
C ALA A 3 -6.63 -1.79 0.80
N GLY A 4 -6.15 -1.22 1.90
CA GLY A 4 -4.94 -0.39 1.99
C GLY A 4 -3.63 -1.16 1.87
N ILE A 5 -2.55 -0.38 1.71
CA ILE A 5 -1.16 -0.85 1.76
C ILE A 5 -0.57 -0.34 3.08
N THR A 6 -0.25 -1.25 4.00
CA THR A 6 0.54 -0.96 5.20
C THR A 6 2.03 -0.99 4.83
N SER A 7 2.72 0.15 4.98
CA SER A 7 4.19 0.21 4.90
C SER A 7 4.79 -0.08 6.27
N GLY A 8 5.29 -1.30 6.48
CA GLY A 8 6.14 -1.62 7.63
C GLY A 8 7.56 -1.11 7.41
N LEU A 9 8.03 -0.21 8.28
CA LEU A 9 9.42 0.22 8.34
C LEU A 9 10.16 -0.71 9.31
N LEU A 10 11.14 -1.50 8.86
CA LEU A 10 12.06 -2.20 9.78
C LEU A 10 13.48 -2.21 9.20
N GLY A 11 14.38 -1.47 9.84
CA GLY A 11 15.80 -1.48 9.54
C GLY A 11 16.56 -2.43 10.46
N LYS A 12 17.25 -3.42 9.89
CA LYS A 12 18.69 -3.77 10.07
C LYS A 12 18.97 -5.16 9.47
N ARG A 13 20.08 -5.28 8.74
CA ARG A 13 20.56 -6.53 8.10
C ARG A 13 21.24 -7.45 9.11
N ALA A 14 20.85 -8.73 9.11
CA ALA A 14 21.72 -9.89 9.33
C ALA A 14 21.17 -11.06 8.50
N SER A 15 21.97 -11.61 7.61
CA SER A 15 21.66 -12.85 6.85
C SER A 15 22.08 -14.07 7.68
N PRO A 16 21.65 -15.31 7.35
CA PRO A 16 20.33 -15.80 7.01
C PRO A 16 19.80 -16.74 8.13
N ALA A 17 18.53 -16.61 8.54
CA ALA A 17 17.88 -17.61 9.38
C ALA A 17 16.51 -17.95 8.80
N VAL A 18 16.42 -19.17 8.25
CA VAL A 18 15.14 -19.84 8.01
C VAL A 18 14.51 -20.10 9.37
N VAL A 19 13.38 -19.47 9.65
CA VAL A 19 12.44 -19.92 10.68
C VAL A 19 11.04 -19.78 10.10
N ALA A 20 10.40 -20.92 9.88
CA ALA A 20 8.99 -21.05 9.57
C ALA A 20 8.36 -21.90 10.68
N GLU A 21 7.38 -21.39 11.42
CA GLU A 21 6.43 -22.13 12.29
C GLU A 21 5.25 -21.19 12.65
N THR A 22 3.98 -21.56 12.86
CA THR A 22 3.13 -22.72 12.46
C THR A 22 1.64 -22.28 12.54
N VAL A 23 0.95 -22.35 11.39
CA VAL A 23 -0.44 -22.82 11.08
C VAL A 23 -1.67 -22.46 11.96
N ASN A 24 -2.66 -21.77 11.36
CA ASN A 24 -3.99 -22.35 11.04
C ASN A 24 -4.83 -21.46 10.10
N GLY A 25 -4.92 -21.84 8.82
CA GLY A 25 -5.74 -21.19 7.79
C GLY A 25 -5.10 -21.34 6.39
N PRO A 26 -5.87 -21.38 5.28
CA PRO A 26 -5.30 -21.52 3.95
C PRO A 26 -4.27 -20.41 3.74
N SER A 27 -3.06 -20.78 3.34
CA SER A 27 -1.95 -19.86 3.06
C SER A 27 -2.48 -18.72 2.18
N SER A 28 -2.61 -17.53 2.74
CA SER A 28 -3.11 -16.36 2.04
C SER A 28 -2.18 -16.07 0.86
N ILE A 29 -2.60 -16.42 -0.35
CA ILE A 29 -1.85 -16.11 -1.56
C ILE A 29 -1.99 -14.61 -1.78
N ARG A 30 -0.95 -13.86 -1.43
CA ARG A 30 -0.88 -12.41 -1.63
C ARG A 30 0.05 -12.11 -2.79
N LEU A 31 -0.42 -11.27 -3.72
CA LEU A 31 0.36 -10.81 -4.85
C LEU A 31 1.05 -9.49 -4.48
N PHE A 32 2.33 -9.37 -4.83
CA PHE A 32 3.12 -8.18 -4.57
C PHE A 32 3.74 -7.63 -5.86
N LEU A 33 3.82 -6.32 -5.95
CA LEU A 33 4.52 -5.57 -6.99
C LEU A 33 5.79 -4.97 -6.38
N GLN A 34 6.96 -5.30 -6.92
CA GLN A 34 8.22 -4.73 -6.46
C GLN A 34 8.63 -3.55 -7.35
N ASP A 35 8.76 -2.38 -6.75
CA ASP A 35 9.44 -1.22 -7.34
C ASP A 35 10.92 -1.28 -6.95
N ARG A 36 11.83 -1.02 -7.90
CA ARG A 36 13.27 -1.17 -7.69
C ARG A 36 13.94 0.11 -7.17
N ASN A 37 13.27 1.26 -7.14
CA ASN A 37 13.93 2.51 -6.78
C ASN A 37 13.05 3.48 -5.93
N PRO A 38 13.15 3.45 -4.59
CA PRO A 38 13.86 2.47 -3.76
C PRO A 38 13.15 1.10 -3.78
N VAL A 39 13.86 0.02 -3.40
CA VAL A 39 13.27 -1.33 -3.35
C VAL A 39 12.09 -1.35 -2.38
N THR A 40 10.87 -1.35 -2.92
CA THR A 40 9.62 -1.27 -2.17
C THR A 40 8.62 -2.29 -2.73
N SER A 41 7.96 -3.04 -1.85
CA SER A 41 6.92 -3.99 -2.25
C SER A 41 5.54 -3.42 -1.95
N TYR A 42 4.66 -3.45 -2.94
CA TYR A 42 3.26 -3.02 -2.85
C TYR A 42 2.33 -4.21 -2.97
N LEU A 43 1.28 -4.28 -2.15
CA LEU A 43 0.26 -5.33 -2.27
C LEU A 43 -0.61 -5.08 -3.52
N ILE A 44 -0.76 -6.09 -4.36
CA ILE A 44 -1.70 -6.08 -5.47
C ILE A 44 -3.04 -6.56 -4.92
N ASN A 45 -4.00 -5.65 -4.84
CA ASN A 45 -5.38 -5.94 -4.48
C ASN A 45 -6.26 -5.78 -5.72
N SER A 46 -6.58 -6.88 -6.41
CA SER A 46 -7.46 -6.87 -7.60
C SER A 46 -8.88 -6.41 -7.28
N GLY A 47 -9.27 -6.45 -6.00
CA GLY A 47 -10.54 -5.89 -5.55
C GLY A 47 -10.54 -4.36 -5.46
N ALA A 48 -9.39 -3.70 -5.40
CA ALA A 48 -9.36 -2.25 -5.29
C ALA A 48 -9.65 -1.57 -6.64
N GLN A 49 -10.62 -0.65 -6.72
CA GLN A 49 -10.82 0.13 -7.96
C GLN A 49 -9.74 1.21 -8.17
N ILE A 50 -9.04 1.61 -7.11
CA ILE A 50 -8.09 2.72 -7.05
C ILE A 50 -6.94 2.33 -6.12
N PRO A 51 -5.72 2.76 -6.43
CA PRO A 51 -4.55 2.51 -5.59
C PRO A 51 -4.54 3.46 -4.38
N VAL A 52 -4.17 2.94 -3.21
CA VAL A 52 -4.25 3.66 -1.93
C VAL A 52 -2.97 3.48 -1.12
N PHE A 53 -2.56 4.53 -0.41
CA PHE A 53 -1.59 4.47 0.67
C PHE A 53 -2.26 4.78 2.01
N SER A 54 -1.82 4.08 3.07
CA SER A 54 -2.14 4.46 4.44
C SER A 54 -1.60 5.86 4.74
N SER A 55 -2.42 6.68 5.38
CA SER A 55 -2.04 8.02 5.82
C SER A 55 -0.99 7.97 6.93
N THR A 56 -0.03 8.88 6.87
CA THR A 56 0.87 9.21 7.98
C THR A 56 0.28 10.32 8.84
N SER A 57 0.85 10.58 10.03
CA SER A 57 0.44 11.70 10.88
C SER A 57 0.57 13.06 10.15
N ALA A 58 1.62 13.24 9.35
CA ALA A 58 1.85 14.47 8.57
C ALA A 58 0.79 14.67 7.48
N ASP A 59 0.31 13.60 6.85
CA ASP A 59 -0.75 13.70 5.83
C ASP A 59 -2.06 14.20 6.46
N ARG A 60 -2.35 13.73 7.68
CA ARG A 60 -3.58 14.08 8.43
C ARG A 60 -3.64 15.54 8.86
N THR A 61 -2.50 16.21 8.97
CA THR A 61 -2.42 17.63 9.31
C THR A 61 -2.52 18.56 8.10
N SER A 62 -2.46 18.02 6.87
CA SER A 62 -2.57 18.82 5.66
C SER A 62 -3.99 19.34 5.45
N LEU A 63 -4.14 20.62 5.10
CA LEU A 63 -5.43 21.31 4.92
C LEU A 63 -6.11 20.96 3.58
N ASN A 64 -5.88 19.76 3.05
CA ASN A 64 -6.50 19.33 1.80
C ASN A 64 -7.93 18.87 2.07
N HIS A 65 -8.89 19.30 1.24
CA HIS A 65 -10.30 18.96 1.41
C HIS A 65 -10.49 17.44 1.30
N PRO A 66 -10.79 16.74 2.42
CA PRO A 66 -10.79 15.29 2.45
C PRO A 66 -12.00 14.77 1.69
N ARG A 67 -11.78 13.97 0.65
CA ARG A 67 -12.87 13.20 0.01
C ARG A 67 -13.17 11.95 0.85
N ILE A 68 -14.42 11.51 0.88
CA ILE A 68 -14.79 10.25 1.52
C ILE A 68 -14.80 9.15 0.46
N LEU A 69 -14.04 8.08 0.70
CA LEU A 69 -14.15 6.82 -0.04
C LEU A 69 -15.01 5.84 0.75
N ALA A 70 -15.56 4.82 0.10
CA ALA A 70 -16.28 3.74 0.78
C ALA A 70 -15.45 2.45 0.77
N ALA A 71 -15.24 1.86 1.94
CA ALA A 71 -14.68 0.53 2.10
C ALA A 71 -15.57 -0.54 1.44
N ALA A 72 -15.07 -1.77 1.33
CA ALA A 72 -15.86 -2.88 0.78
C ALA A 72 -17.12 -3.18 1.62
N ASN A 73 -17.10 -2.90 2.92
CA ASN A 73 -18.23 -3.02 3.84
C ASN A 73 -19.10 -1.75 3.89
N GLY A 74 -18.87 -0.76 3.01
CA GLY A 74 -19.62 0.49 2.96
C GLY A 74 -19.23 1.53 4.01
N SER A 75 -18.28 1.24 4.91
CA SER A 75 -17.85 2.26 5.88
C SER A 75 -17.09 3.40 5.19
N PRO A 76 -17.22 4.64 5.69
CA PRO A 76 -16.49 5.77 5.13
C PRO A 76 -15.00 5.68 5.48
N ILE A 77 -14.15 5.98 4.51
CA ILE A 77 -12.69 6.12 4.64
C ILE A 77 -12.34 7.57 4.36
N LYS A 78 -11.71 8.25 5.33
CA LYS A 78 -11.19 9.62 5.16
C LYS A 78 -9.98 9.60 4.24
N THR A 79 -9.86 10.60 3.37
CA THR A 79 -8.68 10.78 2.50
C THR A 79 -8.00 12.10 2.78
N TYR A 80 -6.70 12.18 2.50
CA TYR A 80 -5.84 13.32 2.86
C TYR A 80 -5.09 13.89 1.65
N GLY A 81 -5.50 13.50 0.44
CA GLY A 81 -4.91 13.97 -0.81
C GLY A 81 -4.41 12.83 -1.69
N GLN A 82 -3.49 13.17 -2.57
CA GLN A 82 -2.97 12.27 -3.60
C GLN A 82 -1.44 12.32 -3.68
N LYS A 83 -0.83 11.20 -4.03
CA LYS A 83 0.62 11.09 -4.28
C LYS A 83 0.87 10.47 -5.64
N SER A 84 1.58 11.18 -6.51
CA SER A 84 2.05 10.63 -7.79
C SER A 84 3.35 9.86 -7.58
N LEU A 85 3.40 8.61 -8.01
CA LEU A 85 4.59 7.76 -7.95
C LEU A 85 4.97 7.25 -9.34
N ASN A 86 6.28 7.24 -9.62
CA ASN A 86 6.86 6.65 -10.81
C ASN A 86 7.40 5.26 -10.44
N LEU A 87 6.65 4.21 -10.78
CA LEU A 87 7.00 2.83 -10.46
C LEU A 87 8.05 2.31 -11.45
N ASN A 88 9.20 1.89 -10.94
CA ASN A 88 10.22 1.18 -11.70
C ASN A 88 10.03 -0.34 -11.55
N LEU A 89 9.21 -0.88 -12.45
CA LEU A 89 8.90 -2.31 -12.50
C LEU A 89 9.93 -3.13 -13.28
N VAL A 90 11.09 -2.54 -13.60
CA VAL A 90 12.14 -3.16 -14.43
C VAL A 90 11.60 -3.60 -15.81
N LEU A 91 10.57 -2.91 -16.27
CA LEU A 91 10.07 -2.99 -17.63
C LEU A 91 10.67 -1.84 -18.42
N ARG A 92 10.61 -1.91 -19.76
CA ARG A 92 11.20 -0.92 -20.68
C ARG A 92 10.55 0.48 -20.61
N ARG A 93 9.72 0.77 -19.60
CA ARG A 93 9.07 2.06 -19.37
C ARG A 93 8.77 2.26 -17.89
N THR A 94 8.76 3.52 -17.48
CA THR A 94 8.29 3.95 -16.16
C THR A 94 6.76 3.99 -16.14
N PHE A 95 6.14 3.53 -15.05
CA PHE A 95 4.70 3.62 -14.87
C PHE A 95 4.35 4.69 -13.85
N ARG A 96 3.80 5.81 -14.32
CA ARG A 96 3.30 6.85 -13.43
C ARG A 96 1.90 6.48 -12.93
N ARG A 97 1.69 6.50 -11.63
CA ARG A 97 0.39 6.23 -11.00
C ARG A 97 0.11 7.22 -9.86
N ILE A 98 -1.13 7.68 -9.78
CA ILE A 98 -1.61 8.51 -8.68
C ILE A 98 -2.24 7.60 -7.64
N PHE A 99 -1.77 7.70 -6.40
CA PHE A 99 -2.28 7.01 -5.22
C PHE A 99 -3.11 7.97 -4.38
N ILE A 100 -4.20 7.48 -3.80
CA ILE A 100 -4.96 8.23 -2.80
C ILE A 100 -4.35 7.97 -1.42
N ILE A 101 -4.13 9.02 -0.63
CA ILE A 101 -3.72 8.88 0.77
C ILE A 101 -4.99 8.78 1.60
N ALA A 102 -5.16 7.68 2.34
CA ALA A 102 -6.40 7.39 3.04
C ALA A 102 -6.17 6.78 4.43
N ASP A 103 -7.16 6.92 5.30
CA ASP A 103 -7.18 6.31 6.62
C ASP A 103 -7.54 4.83 6.54
N VAL A 104 -6.58 4.03 6.07
CA VAL A 104 -6.71 2.57 5.93
C VAL A 104 -5.73 1.87 6.87
N SER A 105 -6.28 1.06 7.76
CA SER A 105 -5.57 0.18 8.69
C SER A 105 -5.44 -1.23 8.14
#